data_AF-K9W1B0-F1
#
_entry.id   AF-K9W1B0-F1
#
_cell.length_a   1.000
_cell.length_b   1.000
_cell.length_c   1.000
_cell.angle_alpha   90.00
_cell.angle_beta   90.00
_cell.angle_gamma   90.00
#
_symmetry.space_group_name_H-M   'P 1'
#
loop_
_entity.id
_entity.type
_entity.pdbx_description
1 polymer ?
#
loop_
_entity_poly.entity_id
_entity_poly.type
_entity_poly.pdbx_seq_one_letter_code
_entity_poly.pdbx_strand_id
1 'polypeptide(L)'
;MKEFGLTPEQTRIMFSYQYNLVQADIDNEPDFDKKNLKRQWLTKWKDSTELFLNSQITASSPRGTSFDIITDFTQLKALVKSSLIPPLTRYLILLEVTLFQPYYPLGDSSDEKFKNLKIDNEEKLTNKVRFFAKTLDIDPDSVYRFKYNYKEAIQGIKGGVNPWLLGAVGAVLLGVVAIFATPLIVGLLAPILAPGLSGAAAVSAVLAALGGGAIAAGGFGMAGGMAVVVAGGSILGAGAGVGVGALFGQSPDAALTQAAKLEAAIKEIIFIQKDSRKDQKIINLAEIIKQLRLAIRSLEDKLDELLLEPEKNHQEIENLKKAIEYLKKALGRIQDLM
;
A
#
# COMPACT_ATOMS: atom_id res chain seq x y z
N MET A 1 15.57 -13.99 -8.53
CA MET A 1 15.38 -12.52 -8.63
C MET A 1 15.06 -12.02 -7.23
N LYS A 2 15.60 -10.88 -6.79
CA LYS A 2 15.19 -10.29 -5.50
C LYS A 2 13.84 -9.62 -5.72
N GLU A 3 12.82 -10.12 -5.05
CA GLU A 3 11.49 -9.52 -5.05
C GLU A 3 11.51 -8.28 -4.16
N PHE A 4 10.96 -7.18 -4.66
CA PHE A 4 11.01 -5.86 -4.00
C PHE A 4 9.71 -5.48 -3.29
N GLY A 5 8.75 -6.40 -3.20
CA GLY A 5 7.58 -6.26 -2.35
C GLY A 5 7.67 -7.12 -1.08
N LEU A 6 6.68 -6.95 -0.22
CA LEU A 6 6.59 -7.69 1.05
C LEU A 6 6.19 -9.15 0.79
N THR A 7 6.87 -10.09 1.46
CA THR A 7 6.40 -11.49 1.54
C THR A 7 5.11 -11.58 2.34
N PRO A 8 4.32 -12.68 2.25
CA PRO A 8 3.10 -12.83 3.06
C PRO A 8 3.32 -12.60 4.57
N GLU A 9 4.43 -13.08 5.13
CA GLU A 9 4.75 -12.86 6.55
C GLU A 9 5.10 -11.39 6.84
N GLN A 10 5.81 -10.71 5.93
CA GLN A 10 6.10 -9.28 6.08
C GLN A 10 4.83 -8.42 5.95
N THR A 11 3.91 -8.82 5.08
CA THR A 11 2.58 -8.21 4.93
C THR A 11 1.73 -8.42 6.18
N ARG A 12 1.77 -9.63 6.77
CA ARG A 12 1.13 -9.92 8.05
C ARG A 12 1.69 -9.02 9.16
N ILE A 13 3.00 -8.81 9.22
CA ILE A 13 3.63 -7.88 10.18
C ILE A 13 3.10 -6.46 9.96
N MET A 14 3.08 -5.97 8.71
CA MET A 14 2.56 -4.65 8.36
C MET A 14 1.09 -4.47 8.80
N PHE A 15 0.23 -5.42 8.46
CA PHE A 15 -1.17 -5.39 8.87
C PHE A 15 -1.34 -5.50 10.39
N SER A 16 -0.47 -6.23 11.08
CA SER A 16 -0.46 -6.29 12.54
C SER A 16 -0.10 -4.92 13.16
N TYR A 17 0.82 -4.16 12.56
CA TYR A 17 1.06 -2.77 12.98
C TYR A 17 -0.15 -1.87 12.74
N GLN A 18 -0.81 -2.00 11.58
CA GLN A 18 -2.03 -1.24 11.27
C GLN A 18 -3.17 -1.58 12.24
N TYR A 19 -3.38 -2.85 12.56
CA TYR A 19 -4.32 -3.29 13.59
C TYR A 19 -4.05 -2.59 14.93
N ASN A 20 -2.79 -2.65 15.38
CA ASN A 20 -2.38 -2.04 16.65
C ASN A 20 -2.42 -0.50 16.63
N LEU A 21 -2.36 0.12 15.45
CA LEU A 21 -2.57 1.56 15.28
C LEU A 21 -4.04 1.93 15.51
N VAL A 22 -4.96 1.17 14.89
CA VAL A 22 -6.41 1.40 15.02
C VAL A 22 -6.89 1.06 16.42
N GLN A 23 -6.32 0.03 17.05
CA GLN A 23 -6.59 -0.26 18.46
C GLN A 23 -6.20 0.93 19.35
N ALA A 24 -5.06 1.58 19.08
CA ALA A 24 -4.65 2.77 19.82
C ALA A 24 -5.60 3.96 19.58
N ASP A 25 -6.17 4.13 18.39
CA ASP A 25 -7.21 5.15 18.15
C ASP A 25 -8.49 4.84 18.94
N ILE A 26 -8.95 3.59 18.93
CA ILE A 26 -10.10 3.11 19.70
C ILE A 26 -9.90 3.36 21.19
N ASP A 27 -8.71 3.06 21.71
CA ASP A 27 -8.41 3.23 23.13
C ASP A 27 -8.48 4.70 23.55
N ASN A 28 -8.12 5.62 22.65
CA ASN A 28 -8.16 7.06 22.85
C ASN A 28 -9.54 7.70 22.63
N GLU A 29 -10.44 7.07 21.87
CA GLU A 29 -11.77 7.61 21.57
C GLU A 29 -12.58 7.79 22.87
N PRO A 30 -12.99 9.05 23.20
CA PRO A 30 -13.79 9.34 24.37
C PRO A 30 -15.28 8.99 24.21
N ASP A 31 -15.81 9.04 22.98
CA ASP A 31 -17.22 8.77 22.70
C ASP A 31 -17.47 7.26 22.66
N PHE A 32 -18.33 6.76 23.56
CA PHE A 32 -18.59 5.34 23.72
C PHE A 32 -19.18 4.70 22.45
N ASP A 33 -20.09 5.38 21.77
CA ASP A 33 -20.77 4.86 20.59
C ASP A 33 -19.83 4.81 19.40
N LYS A 34 -19.03 5.87 19.18
CA LYS A 34 -17.97 5.88 18.17
C LYS A 34 -16.93 4.82 18.47
N LYS A 35 -16.52 4.65 19.74
CA LYS A 35 -15.57 3.62 20.16
C LYS A 35 -16.09 2.22 19.81
N ASN A 36 -17.38 1.97 20.04
CA ASN A 36 -18.01 0.70 19.66
C ASN A 36 -18.04 0.49 18.14
N LEU A 37 -18.37 1.53 17.36
CA LEU A 37 -18.33 1.46 15.89
C LEU A 37 -16.91 1.23 15.35
N LYS A 38 -15.91 1.90 15.90
CA LYS A 38 -14.49 1.71 15.54
C LYS A 38 -14.03 0.28 15.84
N ARG A 39 -14.47 -0.33 16.95
CA ARG A 39 -14.21 -1.75 17.25
C ARG A 39 -14.85 -2.68 16.23
N GLN A 40 -16.12 -2.45 15.87
CA GLN A 40 -16.80 -3.24 14.85
C GLN A 40 -16.08 -3.16 13.49
N TRP A 41 -15.64 -1.95 13.10
CA TRP A 41 -14.83 -1.77 11.90
C TRP A 41 -13.51 -2.53 11.99
N LEU A 42 -12.78 -2.43 13.11
CA LEU A 42 -11.49 -3.11 13.30
C LEU A 42 -11.63 -4.64 13.24
N THR A 43 -12.68 -5.21 13.82
CA THR A 43 -12.98 -6.65 13.72
C THR A 43 -13.21 -7.06 12.27
N LYS A 44 -14.08 -6.36 11.54
CA LYS A 44 -14.35 -6.65 10.12
C LYS A 44 -13.12 -6.49 9.24
N TRP A 45 -12.33 -5.44 9.50
CA TRP A 45 -11.09 -5.19 8.78
C TRP A 45 -10.08 -6.31 9.05
N LYS A 46 -9.92 -6.75 10.31
CA LYS A 46 -9.07 -7.88 10.68
C LYS A 46 -9.50 -9.15 9.93
N ASP A 47 -10.77 -9.52 10.03
CA ASP A 47 -11.28 -10.75 9.42
C ASP A 47 -11.09 -10.74 7.89
N SER A 48 -11.35 -9.60 7.25
CA SER A 48 -11.15 -9.43 5.80
C SER A 48 -9.68 -9.47 5.40
N THR A 49 -8.80 -8.89 6.22
CA THR A 49 -7.36 -8.93 6.00
C THR A 49 -6.80 -10.34 6.18
N GLU A 50 -7.30 -11.11 7.15
CA GLU A 50 -6.95 -12.52 7.35
C GLU A 50 -7.44 -13.40 6.21
N LEU A 51 -8.64 -13.14 5.67
CA LEU A 51 -9.12 -13.79 4.44
C LEU A 51 -8.15 -13.55 3.27
N PHE A 52 -7.72 -12.31 3.07
CA PHE A 52 -6.73 -11.98 2.03
C PHE A 52 -5.39 -12.67 2.26
N LEU A 53 -4.85 -12.66 3.48
CA LEU A 53 -3.55 -13.28 3.77
C LEU A 53 -3.61 -14.80 3.56
N ASN A 54 -4.69 -15.44 4.02
CA ASN A 54 -4.86 -16.88 3.91
C ASN A 54 -5.17 -17.34 2.48
N SER A 55 -5.79 -16.49 1.64
CA SER A 55 -5.94 -16.82 0.20
C SER A 55 -4.60 -16.86 -0.55
N GLN A 56 -3.50 -16.37 0.05
CA GLN A 56 -2.16 -16.46 -0.53
C GLN A 56 -1.45 -17.78 -0.21
N ILE A 57 -2.03 -18.62 0.64
CA ILE A 57 -1.46 -19.93 0.96
C ILE A 57 -1.59 -20.82 -0.27
N THR A 58 -0.48 -21.44 -0.67
CA THR A 58 -0.42 -22.30 -1.86
C THR A 58 -0.10 -23.74 -1.46
N ALA A 59 -0.19 -24.67 -2.41
CA ALA A 59 0.17 -26.07 -2.17
C ALA A 59 1.65 -26.27 -1.75
N SER A 60 2.52 -25.30 -1.97
CA SER A 60 3.92 -25.32 -1.52
C SER A 60 4.13 -24.74 -0.12
N SER A 61 3.11 -24.14 0.48
CA SER A 61 3.15 -23.67 1.87
C SER A 61 3.20 -24.85 2.85
N PRO A 62 3.92 -24.76 3.98
CA PRO A 62 3.92 -25.80 5.00
C PRO A 62 2.50 -26.14 5.50
N ARG A 63 2.25 -27.42 5.81
CA ARG A 63 0.96 -27.83 6.37
C ARG A 63 0.68 -27.08 7.67
N GLY A 64 -0.55 -26.58 7.81
CA GLY A 64 -0.99 -25.83 8.98
C GLY A 64 -0.55 -24.36 9.02
N THR A 65 0.00 -23.83 7.91
CA THR A 65 0.23 -22.38 7.79
C THR A 65 -1.09 -21.65 7.90
N SER A 66 -1.15 -20.66 8.79
CA SER A 66 -2.23 -19.68 8.91
C SER A 66 -1.61 -18.32 9.12
N PHE A 67 -2.13 -17.30 8.46
CA PHE A 67 -1.66 -15.93 8.58
C PHE A 67 -2.68 -15.08 9.36
N ASP A 68 -2.75 -15.33 10.66
CA ASP A 68 -3.61 -14.57 11.58
C ASP A 68 -2.92 -13.30 12.06
N ILE A 69 -3.66 -12.19 12.12
CA ILE A 69 -3.14 -10.89 12.54
C ILE A 69 -2.71 -10.95 14.01
N ILE A 70 -1.52 -10.42 14.30
CA ILE A 70 -0.95 -10.40 15.64
C ILE A 70 -1.54 -9.20 16.39
N THR A 71 -2.57 -9.46 17.18
CA THR A 71 -3.29 -8.44 17.94
C THR A 71 -2.57 -8.00 19.22
N ASP A 72 -1.73 -8.86 19.80
CA ASP A 72 -0.87 -8.53 20.94
C ASP A 72 0.42 -7.85 20.47
N PHE A 73 0.55 -6.56 20.76
CA PHE A 73 1.72 -5.79 20.40
C PHE A 73 3.04 -6.33 20.98
N THR A 74 3.02 -6.97 22.15
CA THR A 74 4.22 -7.55 22.76
C THR A 74 4.73 -8.71 21.92
N GLN A 75 3.83 -9.54 21.41
CA GLN A 75 4.16 -10.65 20.51
C GLN A 75 4.66 -10.13 19.16
N LEU A 76 4.00 -9.11 18.59
CA LEU A 76 4.44 -8.48 17.35
C LEU A 76 5.86 -7.94 17.48
N LYS A 77 6.15 -7.22 18.57
CA LYS A 77 7.48 -6.69 18.86
C LYS A 77 8.53 -7.80 19.03
N ALA A 78 8.18 -8.91 19.67
CA ALA A 78 9.07 -10.06 19.83
C ALA A 78 9.39 -10.69 18.47
N LEU A 79 8.36 -10.91 17.63
CA LEU A 79 8.50 -11.46 16.28
C LEU A 79 9.39 -10.57 15.40
N VAL A 80 9.16 -9.26 15.38
CA VAL A 80 9.94 -8.31 14.58
C VAL A 80 11.42 -8.33 15.00
N LYS A 81 11.70 -8.42 16.30
CA LYS A 81 13.07 -8.53 16.81
C LYS A 81 13.76 -9.84 16.46
N SER A 82 13.04 -10.97 16.46
CA SER A 82 13.61 -12.28 16.12
C SER A 82 13.67 -12.53 14.61
N SER A 83 12.93 -11.77 13.81
CA SER A 83 12.87 -11.91 12.37
C SER A 83 14.02 -11.19 11.68
N LEU A 84 14.66 -11.85 10.71
CA LEU A 84 15.64 -11.23 9.80
C LEU A 84 14.90 -10.42 8.72
N ILE A 85 14.32 -9.28 9.11
CA ILE A 85 13.66 -8.35 8.18
C ILE A 85 14.72 -7.44 7.54
N PRO A 86 14.89 -7.45 6.20
CA PRO A 86 15.84 -6.59 5.51
C PRO A 86 15.56 -5.10 5.79
N PRO A 87 16.58 -4.23 5.86
CA PRO A 87 16.38 -2.81 6.17
C PRO A 87 15.33 -2.14 5.28
N LEU A 88 15.41 -2.34 3.96
CA LEU A 88 14.45 -1.82 2.99
C LEU A 88 13.01 -2.16 3.38
N THR A 89 12.74 -3.45 3.64
CA THR A 89 11.44 -3.97 4.03
C THR A 89 10.90 -3.27 5.28
N ARG A 90 11.74 -2.96 6.26
CA ARG A 90 11.31 -2.25 7.48
C ARG A 90 10.81 -0.84 7.17
N TYR A 91 11.51 -0.12 6.29
CA TYR A 91 11.10 1.22 5.83
C TYR A 91 9.79 1.17 5.05
N LEU A 92 9.54 0.12 4.26
CA LEU A 92 8.27 -0.06 3.56
C LEU A 92 7.10 -0.32 4.50
N ILE A 93 7.30 -1.21 5.47
CA ILE A 93 6.31 -1.47 6.51
C ILE A 93 5.97 -0.15 7.23
N LEU A 94 7.00 0.60 7.64
CA LEU A 94 6.78 1.88 8.33
C LEU A 94 6.09 2.92 7.44
N LEU A 95 6.46 3.02 6.16
CA LEU A 95 5.81 3.92 5.21
C LEU A 95 4.32 3.59 5.07
N GLU A 96 3.97 2.32 4.83
CA GLU A 96 2.57 1.89 4.69
C GLU A 96 1.78 2.12 5.98
N VAL A 97 2.37 1.86 7.16
CA VAL A 97 1.74 2.16 8.45
C VAL A 97 1.59 3.66 8.68
N THR A 98 2.55 4.47 8.23
CA THR A 98 2.50 5.95 8.34
C THR A 98 1.40 6.55 7.46
N LEU A 99 1.16 5.94 6.30
CA LEU A 99 0.18 6.39 5.30
C LEU A 99 -1.18 5.69 5.44
N PHE A 100 -1.31 4.74 6.36
CA PHE A 100 -2.53 3.98 6.56
C PHE A 100 -3.65 4.87 7.10
N GLN A 101 -4.78 4.82 6.41
CA GLN A 101 -5.99 5.54 6.79
C GLN A 101 -7.09 4.54 7.13
N PRO A 102 -7.49 4.38 8.40
CA PRO A 102 -8.55 3.45 8.78
C PRO A 102 -9.94 4.01 8.47
N TYR A 103 -10.97 3.18 8.73
CA TYR A 103 -12.39 3.52 8.61
C TYR A 103 -12.91 3.74 7.18
N TYR A 104 -12.24 3.16 6.19
CA TYR A 104 -12.72 3.10 4.82
C TYR A 104 -13.79 2.00 4.64
N PRO A 105 -14.62 2.09 3.59
CA PRO A 105 -15.63 1.07 3.27
C PRO A 105 -14.99 -0.29 2.96
N LEU A 106 -15.54 -1.36 3.53
CA LEU A 106 -15.11 -2.75 3.34
C LEU A 106 -16.01 -3.52 2.36
N GLY A 107 -16.98 -2.85 1.74
CA GLY A 107 -17.83 -3.40 0.69
C GLY A 107 -18.99 -4.23 1.22
N ASP A 108 -19.45 -3.96 2.45
CA ASP A 108 -20.61 -4.62 3.04
C ASP A 108 -21.66 -3.63 3.58
N SER A 109 -22.83 -4.13 3.97
CA SER A 109 -23.98 -3.32 4.42
C SER A 109 -23.70 -2.47 5.68
N SER A 110 -22.57 -2.70 6.35
CA SER A 110 -22.14 -1.95 7.53
C SER A 110 -21.38 -0.66 7.16
N ASP A 111 -20.94 -0.48 5.92
CA ASP A 111 -20.12 0.67 5.50
C ASP A 111 -20.79 2.02 5.81
N GLU A 112 -22.11 2.09 5.65
CA GLU A 112 -22.90 3.27 5.99
C GLU A 112 -22.78 3.65 7.48
N LYS A 113 -22.57 2.68 8.36
CA LYS A 113 -22.35 2.91 9.80
C LYS A 113 -20.97 3.49 10.08
N PHE A 114 -20.00 3.25 9.19
CA PHE A 114 -18.60 3.64 9.38
C PHE A 114 -18.23 4.94 8.67
N LYS A 115 -19.05 5.44 7.73
CA LYS A 115 -18.75 6.61 6.88
C LYS A 115 -18.31 7.89 7.61
N ASN A 116 -18.75 8.07 8.85
CA ASN A 116 -18.46 9.25 9.66
C ASN A 116 -17.33 9.02 10.69
N LEU A 117 -16.78 7.80 10.75
CA LEU A 117 -15.65 7.51 11.62
C LEU A 117 -14.39 8.19 11.09
N LYS A 118 -13.66 8.79 12.02
CA LYS A 118 -12.38 9.45 11.77
C LYS A 118 -11.45 9.15 12.93
N ILE A 119 -10.15 9.27 12.67
CA ILE A 119 -9.14 9.30 13.73
C ILE A 119 -9.50 10.41 14.72
N ASP A 120 -9.48 10.09 16.01
CA ASP A 120 -9.83 11.05 17.05
C ASP A 120 -8.70 12.05 17.29
N ASN A 121 -7.47 11.55 17.39
CA ASN A 121 -6.30 12.37 17.69
C ASN A 121 -5.08 11.99 16.84
N GLU A 122 -4.83 12.80 15.82
CA GLU A 122 -3.74 12.59 14.85
C GLU A 122 -2.34 12.66 15.46
N GLU A 123 -2.14 13.50 16.48
CA GLU A 123 -0.85 13.64 17.16
C GLU A 123 -0.54 12.38 17.96
N LYS A 124 -1.52 11.86 18.72
CA LYS A 124 -1.37 10.60 19.46
C LYS A 124 -1.10 9.43 18.53
N LEU A 125 -1.78 9.34 17.39
CA LEU A 125 -1.48 8.31 16.39
C LEU A 125 -0.10 8.49 15.77
N THR A 126 0.30 9.72 15.43
CA THR A 126 1.65 9.99 14.93
C THR A 126 2.71 9.55 15.95
N ASN A 127 2.51 9.84 17.24
CA ASN A 127 3.39 9.37 18.31
C ASN A 127 3.40 7.85 18.45
N LYS A 128 2.28 7.17 18.22
CA LYS A 128 2.21 5.69 18.17
C LYS A 128 3.01 5.13 17.00
N VAL A 129 2.91 5.71 15.81
CA VAL A 129 3.72 5.30 14.63
C VAL A 129 5.21 5.56 14.88
N ARG A 130 5.58 6.69 15.51
CA ARG A 130 6.96 6.96 15.95
C ARG A 130 7.49 5.92 16.93
N PHE A 131 6.63 5.40 17.81
CA PHE A 131 6.98 4.27 18.67
C PHE A 131 7.16 2.96 17.87
N PHE A 132 6.32 2.71 16.87
CA PHE A 132 6.50 1.58 15.95
C PHE A 132 7.81 1.64 15.17
N ALA A 133 8.22 2.83 14.69
CA ALA A 133 9.50 3.05 14.03
C ALA A 133 10.66 2.52 14.88
N LYS A 134 10.67 2.81 16.19
CA LYS A 134 11.69 2.28 17.11
C LYS A 134 11.71 0.76 17.18
N THR A 135 10.55 0.11 17.09
CA THR A 135 10.47 -1.37 17.09
C THR A 135 10.98 -2.00 15.80
N LEU A 136 11.03 -1.23 14.71
CA LEU A 136 11.61 -1.61 13.43
C LEU A 136 13.10 -1.20 13.31
N ASP A 137 13.71 -0.71 14.38
CA ASP A 137 15.04 -0.09 14.39
C ASP A 137 15.19 1.06 13.38
N ILE A 138 14.14 1.87 13.23
CA ILE A 138 14.10 3.06 12.37
C ILE A 138 14.05 4.32 13.24
N ASP A 139 14.71 5.38 12.77
CA ASP A 139 14.60 6.72 13.35
C ASP A 139 13.12 7.16 13.42
N PRO A 140 12.58 7.49 14.60
CA PRO A 140 11.22 8.01 14.73
C PRO A 140 10.89 9.19 13.82
N ASP A 141 11.87 10.02 13.47
CA ASP A 141 11.64 11.21 12.65
C ASP A 141 11.47 10.86 11.16
N SER A 142 11.78 9.61 10.74
CA SER A 142 11.38 9.06 9.44
C SER A 142 9.86 9.15 9.22
N VAL A 143 9.04 9.11 10.27
CA VAL A 143 7.57 9.24 10.16
C VAL A 143 7.19 10.61 9.60
N TYR A 144 7.82 11.68 10.08
CA TYR A 144 7.57 13.03 9.56
C TYR A 144 8.14 13.20 8.16
N ARG A 145 9.34 12.68 7.90
CA ARG A 145 9.95 12.70 6.58
C ARG A 145 9.13 11.94 5.55
N PHE A 146 8.54 10.80 5.89
CA PHE A 146 7.63 10.08 5.00
C PHE A 146 6.38 10.87 4.67
N LYS A 147 5.70 11.47 5.66
CA LYS A 147 4.53 12.33 5.41
C LYS A 147 4.89 13.50 4.49
N TYR A 148 6.02 14.16 4.75
CA TYR A 148 6.52 15.27 3.95
C TYR A 148 6.87 14.82 2.52
N ASN A 149 7.75 13.82 2.38
CA ASN A 149 8.23 13.34 1.09
C ASN A 149 7.10 12.79 0.22
N TYR A 150 6.12 12.10 0.81
CA TYR A 150 4.95 11.63 0.07
C TYR A 150 4.09 12.79 -0.43
N LYS A 151 3.80 13.79 0.42
CA LYS A 151 3.07 15.00 0.02
C LYS A 151 3.78 15.73 -1.11
N GLU A 152 5.09 15.95 -0.98
CA GLU A 152 5.93 16.58 -2.00
C GLU A 152 5.96 15.78 -3.31
N ALA A 153 6.00 14.44 -3.21
CA ALA A 153 5.95 13.57 -4.39
C ALA A 153 4.59 13.65 -5.09
N ILE A 154 3.47 13.61 -4.36
CA ILE A 154 2.13 13.80 -4.94
C ILE A 154 2.04 15.14 -5.69
N GLN A 155 2.48 16.23 -5.05
CA GLN A 155 2.43 17.57 -5.66
C GLN A 155 3.32 17.67 -6.89
N GLY A 156 4.54 17.15 -6.81
CA GLY A 156 5.51 17.18 -7.89
C GLY A 156 5.15 16.28 -9.09
N ILE A 157 4.60 15.09 -8.84
CA ILE A 157 4.16 14.17 -9.91
C ILE A 157 2.87 14.69 -10.56
N LYS A 158 1.91 15.17 -9.77
CA LYS A 158 0.65 15.67 -10.32
C LYS A 158 0.82 17.04 -11.02
N GLY A 159 1.75 17.88 -10.54
CA GLY A 159 1.91 19.26 -10.98
C GLY A 159 0.96 20.25 -10.29
N GLY A 160 0.53 19.95 -9.05
CA GLY A 160 -0.40 20.79 -8.29
C GLY A 160 -0.91 20.12 -7.01
N VAL A 161 -1.60 20.90 -6.17
CA VAL A 161 -2.20 20.40 -4.92
C VAL A 161 -3.43 19.54 -5.27
N ASN A 162 -3.51 18.33 -4.70
CA ASN A 162 -4.72 17.50 -4.73
C ASN A 162 -5.36 17.46 -3.34
N PRO A 163 -6.37 18.31 -3.03
CA PRO A 163 -6.97 18.38 -1.70
C PRO A 163 -7.52 17.04 -1.21
N TRP A 164 -8.02 16.20 -2.12
CA TRP A 164 -8.55 14.87 -1.76
C TRP A 164 -7.45 13.89 -1.36
N LEU A 165 -6.29 13.91 -2.02
CA LEU A 165 -5.14 13.05 -1.67
C LEU A 165 -4.32 13.60 -0.49
N LEU A 166 -4.37 14.92 -0.25
CA LEU A 166 -3.54 15.61 0.73
C LEU A 166 -4.28 15.99 2.03
N GLY A 167 -5.59 15.77 2.07
CA GLY A 167 -6.48 16.13 3.17
C GLY A 167 -6.69 17.65 3.29
N ALA A 168 -7.93 18.06 3.56
CA ALA A 168 -8.23 19.42 3.98
C ALA A 168 -8.22 19.48 5.51
N VAL A 169 -7.31 20.31 6.07
CA VAL A 169 -7.15 20.66 7.49
C VAL A 169 -6.70 19.49 8.39
N GLY A 170 -5.40 19.46 8.72
CA GLY A 170 -4.79 18.47 9.62
C GLY A 170 -4.13 17.33 8.85
N ALA A 171 -2.81 17.45 8.66
CA ALA A 171 -1.76 16.53 8.19
C ALA A 171 -2.05 15.06 7.75
N VAL A 172 -3.21 14.72 7.20
CA VAL A 172 -3.63 13.37 6.83
C VAL A 172 -3.87 13.27 5.33
N LEU A 173 -3.24 12.28 4.71
CA LEU A 173 -3.37 11.99 3.28
C LEU A 173 -4.64 11.16 3.05
N LEU A 174 -5.80 11.81 3.10
CA LEU A 174 -7.11 11.16 3.25
C LEU A 174 -7.60 10.34 2.02
N GLY A 175 -7.00 10.50 0.84
CA GLY A 175 -7.66 10.09 -0.42
C GLY A 175 -7.30 8.74 -1.01
N VAL A 176 -6.36 7.99 -0.43
CA VAL A 176 -5.78 6.82 -1.13
C VAL A 176 -6.74 5.65 -1.23
N VAL A 177 -7.54 5.39 -0.20
CA VAL A 177 -8.31 4.14 -0.12
C VAL A 177 -9.61 4.18 -0.94
N ALA A 178 -10.27 5.35 -1.02
CA ALA A 178 -11.52 5.52 -1.75
C ALA A 178 -11.37 5.23 -3.26
N ILE A 179 -10.16 5.38 -3.80
CA ILE A 179 -9.82 5.05 -5.18
C ILE A 179 -10.14 3.60 -5.53
N PHE A 180 -10.01 2.69 -4.56
CA PHE A 180 -10.15 1.25 -4.78
C PHE A 180 -11.55 0.72 -4.52
N ALA A 181 -12.44 1.55 -3.94
CA ALA A 181 -13.74 1.13 -3.41
C ALA A 181 -14.86 1.01 -4.47
N THR A 182 -14.53 0.97 -5.76
CA THR A 182 -15.55 0.84 -6.81
C THR A 182 -15.84 -0.64 -7.11
N PRO A 183 -17.12 -1.03 -7.35
CA PRO A 183 -17.48 -2.41 -7.69
C PRO A 183 -16.70 -2.96 -8.89
N LEU A 184 -16.39 -2.09 -9.86
CA LEU A 184 -15.63 -2.45 -11.05
C LEU A 184 -14.18 -2.81 -10.74
N ILE A 185 -13.48 -1.98 -9.94
CA ILE A 185 -12.09 -2.26 -9.52
C ILE A 185 -12.03 -3.53 -8.68
N VAL A 186 -12.98 -3.68 -7.74
CA VAL A 186 -13.01 -4.87 -6.88
C VAL A 186 -13.28 -6.14 -7.68
N GLY A 187 -14.26 -6.12 -8.59
CA GLY A 187 -14.58 -7.29 -9.43
C GLY A 187 -13.43 -7.73 -10.32
N LEU A 188 -12.67 -6.77 -10.85
CA LEU A 188 -11.48 -7.00 -11.65
C LEU A 188 -10.31 -7.58 -10.82
N LEU A 189 -10.12 -7.10 -9.60
CA LEU A 189 -8.97 -7.49 -8.76
C LEU A 189 -9.24 -8.71 -7.89
N ALA A 190 -10.50 -9.03 -7.57
CA ALA A 190 -10.86 -10.16 -6.73
C ALA A 190 -10.29 -11.51 -7.19
N PRO A 191 -10.37 -11.90 -8.48
CA PRO A 191 -9.78 -13.16 -8.94
C PRO A 191 -8.25 -13.22 -8.78
N ILE A 192 -7.60 -12.07 -8.70
CA ILE A 192 -6.15 -11.94 -8.69
C ILE A 192 -5.60 -11.83 -7.26
N LEU A 193 -6.21 -10.96 -6.46
CA LEU A 193 -5.76 -10.66 -5.09
C LEU A 193 -6.34 -11.61 -4.06
N ALA A 194 -7.49 -12.19 -4.33
CA ALA A 194 -8.21 -13.06 -3.40
C ALA A 194 -8.60 -14.39 -4.08
N PRO A 195 -7.63 -15.14 -4.66
CA PRO A 195 -7.94 -16.37 -5.38
C PRO A 195 -8.65 -17.37 -4.45
N GLY A 196 -9.69 -18.02 -4.97
CA GLY A 196 -10.50 -18.98 -4.21
C GLY A 196 -11.56 -18.34 -3.28
N LEU A 197 -11.57 -17.02 -3.11
CA LEU A 197 -12.68 -16.32 -2.46
C LEU A 197 -13.75 -15.94 -3.49
N SER A 198 -14.99 -15.76 -3.03
CA SER A 198 -16.10 -15.31 -3.87
C SER A 198 -17.07 -14.40 -3.11
N GLY A 199 -17.91 -13.69 -3.85
CA GLY A 199 -18.95 -12.81 -3.30
C GLY A 199 -18.40 -11.76 -2.33
N ALA A 200 -19.11 -11.55 -1.23
CA ALA A 200 -18.76 -10.55 -0.22
C ALA A 200 -17.37 -10.77 0.42
N ALA A 201 -16.95 -12.03 0.58
CA ALA A 201 -15.65 -12.35 1.17
C ALA A 201 -14.49 -11.91 0.26
N ALA A 202 -14.62 -12.10 -1.05
CA ALA A 202 -13.61 -11.61 -2.01
C ALA A 202 -13.58 -10.08 -2.04
N VAL A 203 -14.75 -9.44 -2.05
CA VAL A 203 -14.88 -7.98 -2.04
C VAL A 203 -14.19 -7.38 -0.81
N SER A 204 -14.52 -7.89 0.38
CA SER A 204 -13.98 -7.34 1.63
C SER A 204 -12.49 -7.61 1.77
N ALA A 205 -12.02 -8.80 1.36
CA ALA A 205 -10.59 -9.13 1.35
C ALA A 205 -9.80 -8.20 0.42
N VAL A 206 -10.29 -7.94 -0.79
CA VAL A 206 -9.67 -7.01 -1.74
C VAL A 206 -9.63 -5.60 -1.19
N LEU A 207 -10.74 -5.08 -0.67
CA LEU A 207 -10.79 -3.73 -0.12
C LEU A 207 -9.91 -3.56 1.11
N ALA A 208 -9.94 -4.54 2.02
CA ALA A 208 -9.06 -4.60 3.18
C ALA A 208 -7.59 -4.60 2.76
N ALA A 209 -7.23 -5.42 1.77
CA ALA A 209 -5.88 -5.49 1.23
C ALA A 209 -5.44 -4.18 0.57
N LEU A 210 -6.23 -3.62 -0.35
CA LEU A 210 -5.89 -2.39 -1.08
C LEU A 210 -5.79 -1.19 -0.12
N GLY A 211 -6.73 -1.05 0.82
CA GLY A 211 -6.74 0.02 1.80
C GLY A 211 -5.65 -0.11 2.88
N GLY A 212 -5.26 -1.34 3.22
CA GLY A 212 -4.12 -1.64 4.08
C GLY A 212 -2.76 -1.57 3.37
N GLY A 213 -2.72 -1.24 2.07
CA GLY A 213 -1.46 -1.10 1.35
C GLY A 213 -0.84 -2.42 0.88
N ALA A 214 -1.60 -3.52 0.79
CA ALA A 214 -1.13 -4.79 0.21
C ALA A 214 -0.69 -4.70 -1.25
N ILE A 215 -1.01 -3.60 -1.94
CA ILE A 215 -0.42 -3.31 -3.26
C ILE A 215 1.14 -3.30 -3.16
N ALA A 216 1.68 -2.90 -2.01
CA ALA A 216 3.10 -2.98 -1.65
C ALA A 216 3.61 -4.40 -1.37
N ALA A 217 2.71 -5.35 -1.09
CA ALA A 217 2.98 -6.77 -0.88
C ALA A 217 3.20 -7.50 -2.22
N GLY A 218 4.13 -6.99 -3.02
CA GLY A 218 4.48 -7.54 -4.31
C GLY A 218 5.50 -8.68 -4.20
N GLY A 219 5.01 -9.91 -4.06
CA GLY A 219 5.85 -11.11 -4.04
C GLY A 219 5.07 -12.38 -4.34
N PHE A 220 4.26 -12.40 -5.40
CA PHE A 220 3.55 -13.63 -5.80
C PHE A 220 4.25 -14.27 -6.99
N GLY A 221 5.45 -14.78 -6.73
CA GLY A 221 6.04 -15.83 -7.56
C GLY A 221 5.02 -16.96 -7.75
N MET A 222 4.69 -17.24 -9.01
CA MET A 222 3.96 -18.39 -9.56
C MET A 222 2.43 -18.36 -9.79
N ALA A 223 1.64 -17.33 -9.43
CA ALA A 223 0.24 -17.30 -9.91
C ALA A 223 -0.48 -15.93 -9.99
N GLY A 224 -0.02 -14.87 -9.32
CA GLY A 224 -0.87 -13.71 -9.03
C GLY A 224 -0.44 -12.33 -9.55
N GLY A 225 0.78 -12.15 -10.08
CA GLY A 225 1.18 -11.00 -10.91
C GLY A 225 1.04 -9.55 -10.37
N MET A 226 0.44 -9.27 -9.21
CA MET A 226 0.14 -7.90 -8.78
C MET A 226 1.32 -7.31 -7.98
N ALA A 227 2.44 -7.09 -8.65
CA ALA A 227 3.59 -6.46 -8.02
C ALA A 227 3.53 -4.94 -8.32
N VAL A 228 3.36 -4.10 -7.28
CA VAL A 228 3.40 -2.63 -7.43
C VAL A 228 4.18 -1.96 -6.27
N VAL A 229 5.38 -1.51 -6.63
CA VAL A 229 5.93 -0.15 -6.43
C VAL A 229 5.93 0.51 -5.03
N VAL A 230 6.37 -0.17 -3.97
CA VAL A 230 6.68 0.60 -2.74
C VAL A 230 8.17 0.80 -2.47
N ALA A 231 9.11 -0.09 -2.87
CA ALA A 231 10.52 0.32 -3.02
C ALA A 231 11.43 -0.58 -3.85
N GLY A 232 10.95 -1.15 -4.94
CA GLY A 232 11.91 -1.54 -5.96
C GLY A 232 11.39 -2.26 -7.17
N GLY A 233 10.34 -1.73 -7.79
CA GLY A 233 10.04 -2.07 -9.17
C GLY A 233 10.03 -3.58 -9.44
N SER A 234 9.07 -4.30 -8.95
CA SER A 234 8.59 -5.43 -9.73
C SER A 234 7.22 -4.98 -10.17
N ILE A 235 7.09 -4.51 -11.41
CA ILE A 235 5.80 -4.51 -12.13
C ILE A 235 5.79 -5.69 -13.12
N LEU A 236 6.93 -6.32 -13.35
CA LEU A 236 7.09 -7.41 -14.30
C LEU A 236 7.08 -8.78 -13.63
N GLY A 237 5.91 -9.25 -13.22
CA GLY A 237 5.64 -10.69 -13.25
C GLY A 237 5.01 -11.01 -14.61
N ALA A 238 5.29 -12.17 -15.21
CA ALA A 238 4.76 -12.57 -16.52
C ALA A 238 3.21 -12.68 -16.63
N GLY A 239 2.47 -12.34 -15.57
CA GLY A 239 1.00 -12.19 -15.55
C GLY A 239 0.51 -10.84 -15.00
N ALA A 240 1.40 -9.87 -14.78
CA ALA A 240 1.11 -8.58 -14.16
C ALA A 240 0.36 -7.58 -15.04
N GLY A 241 0.39 -7.77 -16.37
CA GLY A 241 -0.15 -6.80 -17.33
C GLY A 241 -1.67 -6.58 -17.23
N VAL A 242 -2.43 -7.57 -16.75
CA VAL A 242 -3.90 -7.48 -16.75
C VAL A 242 -4.43 -6.71 -15.53
N GLY A 243 -4.04 -7.06 -14.31
CA GLY A 243 -4.67 -6.46 -13.12
C GLY A 243 -4.18 -5.05 -12.75
N VAL A 244 -2.88 -4.77 -12.90
CA VAL A 244 -2.33 -3.42 -12.63
C VAL A 244 -2.72 -2.43 -13.73
N GLY A 245 -2.63 -2.85 -14.99
CA GLY A 245 -3.06 -2.05 -16.13
C GLY A 245 -4.53 -1.69 -16.03
N ALA A 246 -5.38 -2.67 -15.72
CA ALA A 246 -6.80 -2.40 -15.57
C ALA A 246 -7.13 -1.59 -14.30
N LEU A 247 -6.40 -1.75 -13.18
CA LEU A 247 -6.54 -0.84 -12.03
C LEU A 247 -6.21 0.62 -12.41
N PHE A 248 -5.11 0.85 -13.13
CA PHE A 248 -4.71 2.20 -13.57
C PHE A 248 -5.62 2.76 -14.66
N GLY A 249 -6.16 1.89 -15.52
CA GLY A 249 -7.19 2.21 -16.50
C GLY A 249 -8.53 2.57 -15.85
N GLN A 250 -8.80 2.12 -14.63
CA GLN A 250 -9.97 2.57 -13.84
C GLN A 250 -9.66 3.78 -12.96
N SER A 251 -8.44 3.88 -12.41
CA SER A 251 -8.03 5.01 -11.60
C SER A 251 -6.55 5.38 -11.79
N PRO A 252 -6.25 6.47 -12.51
CA PRO A 252 -4.88 6.97 -12.64
C PRO A 252 -4.31 7.47 -11.31
N ASP A 253 -5.15 7.87 -10.35
CA ASP A 253 -4.71 8.33 -9.04
C ASP A 253 -4.13 7.18 -8.19
N ALA A 254 -4.45 5.92 -8.52
CA ALA A 254 -3.75 4.76 -7.96
C ALA A 254 -2.28 4.76 -8.39
N ALA A 255 -1.97 5.02 -9.66
CA ALA A 255 -0.61 5.13 -10.16
C ALA A 255 0.14 6.31 -9.51
N LEU A 256 -0.52 7.47 -9.40
CA LEU A 256 0.03 8.65 -8.70
C LEU A 256 0.43 8.33 -7.26
N THR A 257 -0.47 7.69 -6.52
CA THR A 257 -0.24 7.33 -5.12
C THR A 257 0.94 6.37 -4.98
N GLN A 258 0.96 5.29 -5.77
CA GLN A 258 2.04 4.30 -5.70
C GLN A 258 3.39 4.89 -6.12
N ALA A 259 3.40 5.73 -7.16
CA ALA A 259 4.58 6.45 -7.58
C ALA A 259 5.11 7.41 -6.50
N ALA A 260 4.22 8.10 -5.78
CA ALA A 260 4.59 8.99 -4.68
C ALA A 260 5.12 8.22 -3.46
N LYS A 261 4.56 7.04 -3.14
CA LYS A 261 5.10 6.15 -2.10
C LYS A 261 6.52 5.70 -2.45
N LEU A 262 6.74 5.27 -3.69
CA LEU A 262 8.07 4.90 -4.17
C LEU A 262 9.08 6.04 -4.04
N GLU A 263 8.74 7.23 -4.52
CA GLU A 263 9.63 8.40 -4.42
C GLU A 263 9.93 8.74 -2.95
N ALA A 264 8.92 8.68 -2.06
CA ALA A 264 9.10 8.94 -0.64
C ALA A 264 10.02 7.92 0.03
N ALA A 265 9.86 6.63 -0.28
CA ALA A 265 10.74 5.56 0.19
C ALA A 265 12.18 5.79 -0.29
N ILE A 266 12.38 6.05 -1.59
CA ILE A 266 13.71 6.28 -2.17
C ILE A 266 14.40 7.49 -1.52
N LYS A 267 13.70 8.61 -1.36
CA LYS A 267 14.25 9.80 -0.69
C LYS A 267 14.73 9.51 0.72
N GLU A 268 13.94 8.78 1.50
CA GLU A 268 14.33 8.39 2.86
C GLU A 268 15.55 7.46 2.84
N ILE A 269 15.57 6.47 1.96
CA ILE A 269 16.68 5.52 1.84
C ILE A 269 17.98 6.20 1.39
N ILE A 270 17.90 7.19 0.49
CA ILE A 270 19.05 8.01 0.08
C ILE A 270 19.54 8.87 1.25
N PHE A 271 18.61 9.50 1.98
CA PHE A 271 18.94 10.29 3.18
C PHE A 271 19.74 9.45 4.19
N ILE A 272 19.29 8.23 4.48
CA ILE A 272 19.97 7.32 5.41
C ILE A 272 21.32 6.85 4.88
N GLN A 273 21.43 6.56 3.58
CA GLN A 273 22.70 6.17 2.96
C GLN A 273 23.74 7.29 3.02
N LYS A 274 23.32 8.56 2.91
CA LYS A 274 24.20 9.73 3.02
C LYS A 274 24.68 9.99 4.45
N ASP A 275 23.87 9.65 5.45
CA ASP A 275 24.17 9.84 6.88
C ASP A 275 24.96 8.65 7.50
N SER A 276 25.02 7.51 6.80
CA SER A 276 25.60 6.28 7.36
C SER A 276 27.12 6.21 7.22
N ARG A 277 27.82 6.13 8.37
CA ARG A 277 29.21 5.64 8.54
C ARG A 277 29.40 4.15 8.17
N LYS A 278 28.45 3.52 7.48
CA LYS A 278 28.45 2.10 7.12
C LYS A 278 28.29 2.02 5.60
N ASP A 279 29.31 1.52 4.91
CA ASP A 279 29.43 1.39 3.45
C ASP A 279 28.38 0.46 2.76
N GLN A 280 27.22 0.24 3.38
CA GLN A 280 26.20 -0.68 2.89
C GLN A 280 25.17 0.06 2.04
N LYS A 281 25.21 -0.15 0.72
CA LYS A 281 24.12 0.25 -0.19
C LYS A 281 22.84 -0.50 0.17
N ILE A 282 21.83 0.22 0.66
CA ILE A 282 20.52 -0.34 1.08
C ILE A 282 19.69 -0.75 -0.14
N ILE A 283 19.82 -0.01 -1.25
CA ILE A 283 19.13 -0.27 -2.52
C ILE A 283 20.06 -0.11 -3.71
N ASN A 284 19.73 -0.79 -4.80
CA ASN A 284 20.29 -0.51 -6.12
C ASN A 284 19.30 0.36 -6.89
N LEU A 285 19.48 1.69 -6.86
CA LEU A 285 18.59 2.64 -7.52
C LEU A 285 18.48 2.40 -9.04
N ALA A 286 19.55 1.93 -9.68
CA ALA A 286 19.52 1.58 -11.10
C ALA A 286 18.57 0.41 -11.40
N GLU A 287 18.45 -0.57 -10.49
CA GLU A 287 17.49 -1.66 -10.64
C GLU A 287 16.04 -1.15 -10.49
N ILE A 288 15.79 -0.27 -9.52
CA ILE A 288 14.47 0.35 -9.34
C ILE A 288 14.06 1.14 -10.58
N ILE A 289 14.97 1.97 -11.12
CA ILE A 289 14.76 2.75 -12.34
C ILE A 289 14.48 1.83 -13.53
N LYS A 290 15.28 0.79 -13.72
CA LYS A 290 15.11 -0.20 -14.81
C LYS A 290 13.71 -0.80 -14.75
N GLN A 291 13.26 -1.16 -13.57
CA GLN A 291 11.99 -1.82 -13.38
C GLN A 291 10.80 -0.87 -13.53
N LEU A 292 10.92 0.38 -13.07
CA LEU A 292 9.92 1.42 -13.31
C LEU A 292 9.80 1.74 -14.82
N ARG A 293 10.91 1.70 -15.57
CA ARG A 293 10.85 1.81 -17.05
C ARG A 293 10.12 0.64 -17.69
N LEU A 294 10.38 -0.57 -17.22
CA LEU A 294 9.72 -1.75 -17.75
C LEU A 294 8.22 -1.77 -17.41
N ALA A 295 7.85 -1.27 -16.23
CA ALA A 295 6.47 -1.02 -15.86
C ALA A 295 5.75 -0.09 -16.83
N ILE A 296 6.36 1.08 -17.08
CA ILE A 296 5.84 2.09 -18.00
C ILE A 296 5.64 1.47 -19.38
N ARG A 297 6.64 0.72 -19.87
CA ARG A 297 6.56 0.04 -21.17
C ARG A 297 5.39 -0.96 -21.22
N SER A 298 5.21 -1.78 -20.19
CA SER A 298 4.08 -2.73 -20.16
C SER A 298 2.71 -2.04 -20.18
N LEU A 299 2.60 -0.85 -19.58
CA LEU A 299 1.36 -0.05 -19.63
C LEU A 299 1.20 0.65 -20.98
N GLU A 300 2.28 1.06 -21.63
CA GLU A 300 2.27 1.57 -23.00
C GLU A 300 1.83 0.49 -23.99
N ASP A 301 2.36 -0.74 -23.88
CA ASP A 301 1.93 -1.87 -24.69
C ASP A 301 0.41 -2.13 -24.50
N LYS A 302 -0.09 -2.05 -23.25
CA LYS A 302 -1.51 -2.20 -22.96
C LYS A 302 -2.36 -1.06 -23.54
N LEU A 303 -1.84 0.16 -23.51
CA LEU A 303 -2.48 1.32 -24.11
C LEU A 303 -2.61 1.15 -25.63
N ASP A 304 -1.57 0.63 -26.29
CA ASP A 304 -1.59 0.34 -27.73
C ASP A 304 -2.63 -0.72 -28.08
N GLU A 305 -2.80 -1.77 -27.26
CA GLU A 305 -3.89 -2.74 -27.43
C GLU A 305 -5.28 -2.08 -27.35
N LEU A 306 -5.50 -1.22 -26.34
CA LEU A 306 -6.80 -0.56 -26.16
C LEU A 306 -7.12 0.43 -27.29
N LEU A 307 -6.08 1.05 -27.88
CA LEU A 307 -6.20 1.96 -29.01
C LEU A 307 -6.64 1.27 -30.32
N LEU A 308 -6.64 -0.06 -30.38
CA LEU A 308 -7.24 -0.82 -31.49
C LEU A 308 -8.78 -0.72 -31.51
N GLU A 309 -9.40 -0.49 -30.34
CA GLU A 309 -10.85 -0.34 -30.19
C GLU A 309 -11.20 0.93 -29.37
N PRO A 310 -10.87 2.14 -29.86
CA PRO A 310 -10.90 3.36 -29.05
C PRO A 310 -12.30 3.77 -28.63
N GLU A 311 -13.34 3.45 -29.41
CA GLU A 311 -14.73 3.76 -29.08
C GLU A 311 -15.25 2.99 -27.86
N LYS A 312 -14.77 1.76 -27.65
CA LYS A 312 -15.16 0.92 -26.50
C LYS A 312 -14.37 1.27 -25.24
N ASN A 313 -13.15 1.78 -25.42
CA ASN A 313 -12.16 1.91 -24.35
C ASN A 313 -11.79 3.36 -24.01
N HIS A 314 -12.56 4.35 -24.48
CA HIS A 314 -12.19 5.77 -24.39
C HIS A 314 -11.74 6.20 -22.99
N GLN A 315 -12.53 5.91 -21.95
CA GLN A 315 -12.21 6.28 -20.57
C GLN A 315 -10.96 5.54 -20.04
N GLU A 316 -10.82 4.26 -20.37
CA GLU A 316 -9.67 3.45 -19.95
C GLU A 316 -8.37 3.95 -20.59
N ILE A 317 -8.43 4.33 -21.87
CA ILE A 317 -7.32 4.93 -22.62
C ILE A 317 -6.89 6.25 -21.97
N GLU A 318 -7.84 7.15 -21.64
CA GLU A 318 -7.51 8.41 -20.98
C GLU A 318 -6.88 8.22 -19.61
N ASN A 319 -7.45 7.33 -18.81
CA ASN A 319 -6.94 6.99 -17.48
C ASN A 319 -5.55 6.37 -17.57
N LEU A 320 -5.33 5.41 -18.47
CA LEU A 320 -4.04 4.74 -18.63
C LEU A 320 -2.96 5.71 -19.14
N LYS A 321 -3.29 6.61 -20.08
CA LYS A 321 -2.39 7.71 -20.51
C LYS A 321 -1.94 8.56 -19.32
N LYS A 322 -2.89 8.96 -18.48
CA LYS A 322 -2.62 9.78 -17.28
C LYS A 322 -1.81 9.02 -16.24
N ALA A 323 -2.06 7.73 -16.04
CA ALA A 323 -1.28 6.87 -15.17
C ALA A 323 0.18 6.75 -15.64
N ILE A 324 0.39 6.53 -16.95
CA ILE A 324 1.71 6.48 -17.58
C ILE A 324 2.43 7.82 -17.41
N GLU A 325 1.75 8.95 -17.57
CA GLU A 325 2.31 10.28 -17.33
C GLU A 325 2.81 10.44 -15.89
N TYR A 326 2.02 10.02 -14.90
CA TYR A 326 2.45 10.06 -13.49
C TYR A 326 3.69 9.21 -13.24
N LEU A 327 3.73 7.99 -13.78
CA LEU A 327 4.90 7.11 -13.64
C LEU A 327 6.14 7.69 -14.33
N LYS A 328 6.00 8.31 -15.50
CA LYS A 328 7.11 8.98 -16.21
C LYS A 328 7.64 10.18 -15.43
N LYS A 329 6.76 11.01 -14.85
CA LYS A 329 7.16 12.13 -13.98
C LYS A 329 7.88 11.65 -12.73
N ALA A 330 7.37 10.61 -12.07
CA ALA A 330 8.03 10.00 -10.92
C ALA A 330 9.40 9.42 -11.28
N LEU A 331 9.50 8.74 -12.43
CA LEU A 331 10.77 8.25 -12.96
C LEU A 331 11.80 9.38 -13.12
N GLY A 332 11.43 10.49 -13.76
CA GLY A 332 12.32 11.65 -13.91
C GLY A 332 12.78 12.19 -12.56
N ARG A 333 11.84 12.40 -11.63
CA ARG A 333 12.15 12.88 -10.28
C ARG A 333 13.06 11.94 -9.48
N ILE A 334 12.90 10.63 -9.65
CA ILE A 334 13.76 9.62 -9.02
C ILE A 334 15.16 9.63 -9.65
N GLN A 335 15.25 9.84 -10.97
CA GLN A 335 16.53 9.97 -11.66
C GLN A 335 17.30 11.21 -11.20
N ASP A 336 16.62 12.31 -10.89
CA ASP A 336 17.23 13.53 -10.35
C ASP A 336 17.80 13.36 -8.93
N LEU A 337 17.53 12.24 -8.26
CA LEU A 337 18.09 11.90 -6.95
C LEU A 337 19.45 11.17 -7.04
N MET A 338 19.86 10.72 -8.24
CA MET A 338 21.18 10.13 -8.51
C MET A 338 22.26 11.20 -8.61
#